data_AF-A0A7S1CVR9-F1
#
_entry.id   AF-A0A7S1CVR9-F1
#
_cell.length_a   1.000
_cell.length_b   1.000
_cell.length_c   1.000
_cell.angle_alpha   90.00
_cell.angle_beta   90.00
_cell.angle_gamma   90.00
#
_symmetry.space_group_name_H-M   'P 1'
#
loop_
_entity.id
_entity.type
_entity.pdbx_description
1 polymer ?
#
loop_
_entity_poly.entity_id
_entity_poly.type
_entity_poly.pdbx_seq_one_letter_code
_entity_poly.pdbx_strand_id
1 'polypeptide(L)'
;RLTMKFTALALLSAIGLTDAFVPQSVRPRALVPLHVSTSTDGKATKKSDRLKFMKNEQFHRRGFKEVREGVEQAMDEEYKSELVDEMRISNYVVERDGVKVHLAKDFGFCWGVERSIALAYEAVEHFPEKKVHITNELIHNPEVNDKLQSMEVEFVEKKGDGKDFSKIGDGDVVILPAFGASYEEMKLFDEKNVEVVDTTCPWVSKVWNTVDTHQKKGLTSIIHGKYAHEETVATTSFCEDYICVKNMKEAEMVADYILNGGDKEAFMEYFGKATSEGFDPDTMLDKIGLANQTTMYKAETRAIGQLFQKTMIKKFGPVDVKSHYMEFDTICDATQERQDAVIELTENSEKLGLDFILVIGGW
;
A
#
# COMPACT_ATOMS: atom_id res chain seq x y z
N ARG A 1 -47.82 34.91 35.31
CA ARG A 1 -47.15 34.43 36.54
C ARG A 1 -45.75 34.00 36.12
N LEU A 2 -44.72 34.68 36.64
CA LEU A 2 -43.25 34.49 36.49
C LEU A 2 -42.75 34.42 35.03
N THR A 3 -42.21 35.46 34.37
CA THR A 3 -41.07 36.36 34.68
C THR A 3 -39.76 35.66 35.07
N MET A 4 -38.79 35.64 34.13
CA MET A 4 -37.49 36.27 34.33
C MET A 4 -36.77 36.54 32.99
N LYS A 5 -36.62 37.83 32.70
CA LYS A 5 -35.66 38.47 31.79
C LYS A 5 -34.38 38.79 32.57
N PHE A 6 -33.38 39.31 31.83
CA PHE A 6 -32.26 40.20 32.22
C PHE A 6 -30.88 39.50 32.37
N THR A 7 -29.77 39.99 31.82
CA THR A 7 -29.46 41.05 30.84
C THR A 7 -27.99 40.94 30.41
N ALA A 8 -27.66 41.58 29.29
CA ALA A 8 -26.32 41.84 28.77
C ALA A 8 -25.52 42.91 29.55
N LEU A 9 -24.20 42.89 29.37
CA LEU A 9 -23.26 44.04 29.33
C LEU A 9 -21.91 43.49 28.81
N ALA A 10 -21.47 43.71 27.56
CA ALA A 10 -20.89 44.91 26.93
C ALA A 10 -19.46 45.29 27.40
N LEU A 11 -18.57 45.37 26.39
CA LEU A 11 -17.48 46.35 26.15
C LEU A 11 -16.00 45.90 26.19
N LEU A 12 -15.38 46.13 25.01
CA LEU A 12 -14.01 46.59 24.69
C LEU A 12 -12.80 45.70 25.05
N SER A 13 -12.09 45.21 24.03
CA SER A 13 -10.93 45.92 23.46
C SER A 13 -10.29 45.11 22.32
N ALA A 14 -9.88 45.84 21.28
CA ALA A 14 -9.06 45.36 20.19
C ALA A 14 -7.59 45.22 20.64
N ILE A 15 -6.90 44.18 20.17
CA ILE A 15 -5.49 44.16 19.75
C ILE A 15 -5.35 42.93 18.84
N GLY A 16 -4.83 43.16 17.63
CA GLY A 16 -4.48 42.10 16.69
C GLY A 16 -3.11 41.49 16.98
N LEU A 17 -2.65 40.71 16.01
CA LEU A 17 -1.33 40.10 15.81
C LEU A 17 -1.23 38.61 16.15
N THR A 18 -1.26 37.82 15.07
CA THR A 18 -0.21 36.85 14.67
C THR A 18 0.38 35.97 15.77
N ASP A 19 -0.01 34.69 15.81
CA ASP A 19 0.90 33.58 15.45
C ASP A 19 0.19 32.24 15.68
N ALA A 20 -0.10 31.60 14.55
CA ALA A 20 -0.57 30.24 14.47
C ALA A 20 0.64 29.29 14.56
N PHE A 21 0.48 28.17 15.27
CA PHE A 21 1.30 26.96 15.18
C PHE A 21 2.81 27.09 15.45
N VAL A 22 3.19 26.95 16.73
CA VAL A 22 4.53 26.48 17.12
C VAL A 22 4.42 24.97 17.43
N PRO A 23 5.14 24.07 16.74
CA PRO A 23 5.21 22.67 17.14
C PRO A 23 5.94 22.55 18.47
N GLN A 24 5.31 21.91 19.47
CA GLN A 24 5.97 21.60 20.74
C GLN A 24 7.18 20.69 20.51
N SER A 25 8.28 21.05 21.16
CA SER A 25 9.54 20.32 21.13
C SER A 25 9.37 18.88 21.67
N VAL A 26 9.69 17.91 20.81
CA VAL A 26 9.76 16.50 21.19
C VAL A 26 10.97 16.29 22.09
N ARG A 27 10.72 15.92 23.35
CA ARG A 27 11.78 15.48 24.28
C ARG A 27 12.44 14.20 23.76
N PRO A 28 13.78 14.03 23.88
CA PRO A 28 14.45 12.82 23.44
C PRO A 28 14.02 11.63 24.31
N ARG A 29 13.41 10.63 23.68
CA ARG A 29 13.06 9.36 24.31
C ARG A 29 14.35 8.56 24.51
N ALA A 30 14.63 8.16 25.75
CA ALA A 30 15.82 7.38 26.09
C ALA A 30 15.90 6.10 25.25
N LEU A 31 17.07 5.88 24.64
CA LEU A 31 17.43 4.64 23.95
C LEU A 31 17.48 3.50 24.96
N VAL A 32 16.49 2.60 24.89
CA VAL A 32 16.56 1.30 25.57
C VAL A 32 17.49 0.42 24.73
N PRO A 33 18.58 -0.13 25.29
CA PRO A 33 19.48 -0.97 24.51
C PRO A 33 18.75 -2.27 24.14
N LEU A 34 18.57 -2.49 22.85
CA LEU A 34 18.13 -3.77 22.30
C LEU A 34 19.12 -4.86 22.74
N HIS A 35 18.66 -5.76 23.59
CA HIS A 35 19.35 -7.01 23.84
C HIS A 35 19.39 -7.82 22.54
N VAL A 36 20.57 -7.89 21.93
CA VAL A 36 20.87 -8.77 20.81
C VAL A 36 21.04 -10.17 21.39
N SER A 37 20.01 -11.02 21.27
CA SER A 37 20.17 -12.46 21.48
C SER A 37 20.95 -13.01 20.29
N THR A 38 22.14 -13.53 20.55
CA THR A 38 22.98 -14.22 19.58
C THR A 38 22.64 -15.72 19.54
N SER A 39 22.83 -16.31 18.35
CA SER A 39 22.52 -17.70 17.91
C SER A 39 21.06 -17.92 17.50
N THR A 40 20.74 -18.39 16.29
CA THR A 40 21.35 -19.48 15.50
C THR A 40 21.43 -19.17 13.99
N ASP A 41 22.51 -19.64 13.34
CA ASP A 41 22.78 -19.81 11.91
C ASP A 41 22.75 -18.59 10.97
N GLY A 42 23.95 -18.14 10.58
CA GLY A 42 24.20 -17.12 9.56
C GLY A 42 23.93 -17.60 8.13
N LYS A 43 22.68 -17.97 7.83
CA LYS A 43 22.19 -17.99 6.44
C LYS A 43 21.59 -16.62 6.11
N ALA A 44 21.99 -16.05 4.99
CA ALA A 44 21.36 -14.85 4.45
C ALA A 44 19.88 -15.15 4.19
N THR A 45 19.00 -14.30 4.71
CA THR A 45 17.55 -14.33 4.45
C THR A 45 17.20 -13.30 3.39
N LYS A 46 16.08 -13.47 2.67
CA LYS A 46 15.59 -12.46 1.72
C LYS A 46 15.48 -11.07 2.35
N LYS A 47 15.07 -10.99 3.61
CA LYS A 47 15.06 -9.76 4.41
C LYS A 47 16.45 -9.14 4.57
N SER A 48 17.46 -9.91 4.96
CA SER A 48 18.82 -9.36 5.17
C SER A 48 19.43 -8.85 3.87
N ASP A 49 19.17 -9.53 2.76
CA ASP A 49 19.62 -9.13 1.42
C ASP A 49 18.91 -7.85 0.98
N ARG A 50 17.57 -7.78 1.10
CA ARG A 50 16.80 -6.57 0.81
C ARG A 50 17.33 -5.36 1.57
N LEU A 51 17.62 -5.52 2.87
CA LEU A 51 18.20 -4.45 3.69
C LEU A 51 19.62 -4.07 3.29
N LYS A 52 20.38 -4.97 2.65
CA LYS A 52 21.71 -4.68 2.10
C LYS A 52 21.56 -3.87 0.81
N PHE A 53 20.68 -4.30 -0.11
CA PHE A 53 20.40 -3.58 -1.37
C PHE A 53 19.97 -2.14 -1.09
N MET A 54 19.06 -1.95 -0.13
CA MET A 54 18.55 -0.62 0.25
C MET A 54 19.59 0.31 0.92
N LYS A 55 20.77 -0.20 1.29
CA LYS A 55 21.87 0.60 1.85
C LYS A 55 22.92 0.96 0.81
N ASN A 56 22.78 0.44 -0.41
CA ASN A 56 23.68 0.75 -1.51
C ASN A 56 23.55 2.24 -1.88
N GLU A 57 24.65 2.88 -2.30
CA GLU A 57 24.67 4.31 -2.63
C GLU A 57 23.84 4.62 -3.88
N GLN A 58 23.77 3.65 -4.80
CA GLN A 58 22.91 3.70 -5.98
C GLN A 58 21.41 3.47 -5.68
N PHE A 59 21.03 3.19 -4.42
CA PHE A 59 19.63 2.95 -4.05
C PHE A 59 19.00 4.18 -3.40
N HIS A 60 18.12 4.84 -4.16
CA HIS A 60 17.50 6.11 -3.81
C HIS A 60 16.06 5.92 -3.37
N ARG A 61 15.79 6.14 -2.08
CA ARG A 61 14.42 6.09 -1.52
C ARG A 61 13.94 7.42 -0.95
N ARG A 62 14.82 8.41 -0.81
CA ARG A 62 14.50 9.70 -0.15
C ARG A 62 14.31 10.84 -1.13
N GLY A 63 14.44 10.59 -2.43
CA GLY A 63 14.39 11.61 -3.46
C GLY A 63 15.62 12.50 -3.50
N PHE A 64 15.57 13.52 -4.33
CA PHE A 64 16.68 14.39 -4.71
C PHE A 64 16.35 15.83 -4.33
N LYS A 65 17.08 16.37 -3.34
CA LYS A 65 16.73 17.66 -2.72
C LYS A 65 16.86 18.83 -3.68
N GLU A 66 17.75 18.71 -4.66
CA GLU A 66 18.13 19.76 -5.59
C GLU A 66 17.01 20.08 -6.58
N VAL A 67 16.14 19.11 -6.89
CA VAL A 67 15.05 19.22 -7.87
C VAL A 67 13.66 19.21 -7.23
N ARG A 68 13.55 18.75 -5.97
CA ARG A 68 12.27 18.57 -5.26
C ARG A 68 11.32 19.76 -5.34
N GLU A 69 11.79 20.95 -5.03
CA GLU A 69 10.92 22.14 -4.97
C GLU A 69 10.31 22.46 -6.34
N GLY A 70 11.08 22.27 -7.42
CA GLY A 70 10.60 22.44 -8.79
C GLY A 70 9.56 21.40 -9.16
N VAL A 71 9.82 20.12 -8.83
CA VAL A 71 8.89 19.02 -9.08
C VAL A 71 7.57 19.20 -8.31
N GLU A 72 7.63 19.57 -7.03
CA GLU A 72 6.44 19.82 -6.21
C GLU A 72 5.57 20.93 -6.81
N GLN A 73 6.20 22.03 -7.27
CA GLN A 73 5.48 23.12 -7.95
C GLN A 73 4.84 22.66 -9.27
N ALA A 74 5.57 21.91 -10.11
CA ALA A 74 5.05 21.42 -11.37
C ALA A 74 3.88 20.44 -11.18
N MET A 75 3.94 19.58 -10.16
CA MET A 75 2.86 18.68 -9.80
C MET A 75 1.62 19.43 -9.31
N ASP A 76 1.80 20.45 -8.48
CA ASP A 76 0.69 21.29 -8.00
C ASP A 76 0.00 22.01 -9.17
N GLU A 77 0.75 22.48 -10.17
CA GLU A 77 0.16 23.09 -11.37
C GLU A 77 -0.58 22.07 -12.25
N GLU A 78 -0.02 20.86 -12.39
CA GLU A 78 -0.56 19.81 -13.27
C GLU A 78 -1.83 19.15 -12.71
N TYR A 79 -1.87 18.87 -11.40
CA TYR A 79 -2.95 18.08 -10.79
C TYR A 79 -3.99 18.89 -10.04
N LYS A 80 -3.87 20.23 -10.02
CA LYS A 80 -4.86 21.11 -9.41
C LYS A 80 -6.10 21.27 -10.30
N SER A 81 -7.27 21.29 -9.65
CA SER A 81 -8.55 21.48 -10.32
C SER A 81 -9.37 22.57 -9.63
N GLU A 82 -9.64 23.66 -10.35
CA GLU A 82 -10.51 24.75 -9.86
C GLU A 82 -11.91 24.26 -9.52
N LEU A 83 -12.44 23.28 -10.27
CA LEU A 83 -13.73 22.65 -10.01
C LEU A 83 -13.72 21.92 -8.65
N VAL A 84 -12.65 21.17 -8.36
CA VAL A 84 -12.52 20.47 -7.08
C VAL A 84 -12.41 21.47 -5.92
N ASP A 85 -11.66 22.56 -6.10
CA ASP A 85 -11.54 23.63 -5.11
C ASP A 85 -12.90 24.29 -4.83
N GLU A 86 -13.67 24.60 -5.89
CA GLU A 86 -15.03 25.12 -5.76
C GLU A 86 -15.96 24.15 -5.02
N MET A 87 -15.89 22.86 -5.33
CA MET A 87 -16.70 21.84 -4.66
C MET A 87 -16.36 21.76 -3.18
N ARG A 88 -15.08 21.81 -2.81
CA ARG A 88 -14.64 21.83 -1.39
C ARG A 88 -15.19 23.04 -0.63
N ILE A 89 -15.14 24.23 -1.24
CA ILE A 89 -15.65 25.47 -0.62
C ILE A 89 -17.18 25.43 -0.50
N SER A 90 -17.84 24.80 -1.47
CA SER A 90 -19.30 24.60 -1.52
C SER A 90 -19.80 23.42 -0.68
N ASN A 91 -19.03 23.00 0.34
CA ASN A 91 -19.34 21.86 1.20
C ASN A 91 -19.63 20.56 0.43
N TYR A 92 -18.78 20.27 -0.57
CA TYR A 92 -18.80 19.08 -1.43
C TYR A 92 -20.04 18.95 -2.33
N VAL A 93 -20.79 20.03 -2.56
CA VAL A 93 -21.98 20.02 -3.43
C VAL A 93 -21.94 21.20 -4.39
N VAL A 94 -22.13 20.93 -5.68
CA VAL A 94 -22.34 21.96 -6.70
C VAL A 94 -23.56 21.60 -7.55
N GLU A 95 -24.30 22.62 -8.01
CA GLU A 95 -25.47 22.44 -8.87
C GLU A 95 -25.35 23.38 -10.07
N ARG A 96 -25.42 22.83 -11.29
CA ARG A 96 -25.33 23.58 -12.55
C ARG A 96 -26.29 22.97 -13.56
N ASP A 97 -27.08 23.80 -14.22
CA ASP A 97 -28.01 23.41 -15.30
C ASP A 97 -28.92 22.21 -14.94
N GLY A 98 -29.37 22.16 -13.68
CA GLY A 98 -30.23 21.08 -13.18
C GLY A 98 -29.50 19.78 -12.82
N VAL A 99 -28.17 19.74 -12.91
CA VAL A 99 -27.33 18.63 -12.46
C VAL A 99 -26.70 18.98 -11.12
N LYS A 100 -26.96 18.15 -10.11
CA LYS A 100 -26.35 18.25 -8.79
C LYS A 100 -25.26 17.21 -8.64
N VAL A 101 -24.05 17.65 -8.28
CA VAL A 101 -22.89 16.79 -8.08
C VAL A 101 -22.51 16.80 -6.61
N HIS A 102 -22.42 15.60 -6.03
CA HIS A 102 -21.91 15.36 -4.69
C HIS A 102 -20.50 14.78 -4.80
N LEU A 103 -19.51 15.45 -4.20
CA LEU A 103 -18.15 14.96 -4.12
C LEU A 103 -17.97 14.12 -2.85
N ALA A 104 -17.36 12.94 -2.97
CA ALA A 104 -16.93 12.19 -1.79
C ALA A 104 -15.95 13.03 -0.97
N LYS A 105 -15.97 12.92 0.37
CA LYS A 105 -15.06 13.71 1.21
C LYS A 105 -13.60 13.31 1.03
N ASP A 106 -13.36 12.02 0.82
CA ASP A 106 -12.06 11.43 0.58
C ASP A 106 -12.01 10.83 -0.83
N PHE A 107 -11.13 11.36 -1.68
CA PHE A 107 -11.01 11.00 -3.10
C PHE A 107 -9.62 11.36 -3.64
N GLY A 108 -9.34 10.98 -4.89
CA GLY A 108 -8.11 11.37 -5.60
C GLY A 108 -6.85 10.68 -5.09
N PHE A 109 -5.69 11.29 -5.31
CA PHE A 109 -4.40 10.75 -4.90
C PHE A 109 -4.27 10.66 -3.38
N CYS A 110 -3.64 9.58 -2.92
CA CYS A 110 -3.21 9.47 -1.54
C CYS A 110 -1.75 9.90 -1.43
N TRP A 111 -1.30 10.19 -0.22
CA TRP A 111 0.10 10.58 0.03
C TRP A 111 1.13 9.59 -0.56
N GLY A 112 0.84 8.28 -0.53
CA GLY A 112 1.72 7.27 -1.12
C GLY A 112 1.86 7.40 -2.64
N VAL A 113 0.77 7.78 -3.31
CA VAL A 113 0.72 8.03 -4.76
C VAL A 113 1.43 9.34 -5.10
N GLU A 114 1.10 10.44 -4.41
CA GLU A 114 1.76 11.75 -4.61
C GLU A 114 3.28 11.63 -4.45
N ARG A 115 3.71 10.97 -3.36
CA ARG A 115 5.12 10.67 -3.13
C ARG A 115 5.75 9.85 -4.27
N SER A 116 5.02 8.88 -4.80
CA SER A 116 5.54 8.03 -5.88
C SER A 116 5.73 8.82 -7.17
N ILE A 117 4.78 9.67 -7.51
CA ILE A 117 4.86 10.58 -8.68
C ILE A 117 6.02 11.55 -8.51
N ALA A 118 6.11 12.21 -7.35
CA ALA A 118 7.20 13.14 -7.05
C ALA A 118 8.56 12.48 -7.20
N LEU A 119 8.79 11.30 -6.62
CA LEU A 119 10.07 10.61 -6.74
C LEU A 119 10.40 10.18 -8.17
N ALA A 120 9.41 9.79 -8.97
CA ALA A 120 9.62 9.44 -10.36
C ALA A 120 10.01 10.68 -11.19
N TYR A 121 9.35 11.82 -10.95
CA TYR A 121 9.67 13.07 -11.64
C TYR A 121 11.03 13.62 -11.19
N GLU A 122 11.31 13.60 -9.89
CA GLU A 122 12.64 13.95 -9.33
C GLU A 122 13.73 13.07 -9.96
N ALA A 123 13.49 11.79 -10.23
CA ALA A 123 14.47 10.91 -10.88
C ALA A 123 14.80 11.38 -12.31
N VAL A 124 13.78 11.74 -13.10
CA VAL A 124 13.98 12.22 -14.47
C VAL A 124 14.74 13.54 -14.48
N GLU A 125 14.36 14.49 -13.61
CA GLU A 125 15.02 15.79 -13.54
C GLU A 125 16.46 15.70 -12.99
N HIS A 126 16.70 14.81 -12.03
CA HIS A 126 18.02 14.65 -11.40
C HIS A 126 19.03 13.94 -12.31
N PHE A 127 18.57 13.05 -13.20
CA PHE A 127 19.41 12.29 -14.11
C PHE A 127 19.16 12.61 -15.60
N PRO A 128 19.34 13.87 -16.04
CA PRO A 128 18.93 14.31 -17.38
C PRO A 128 19.73 13.67 -18.53
N GLU A 129 20.90 13.09 -18.25
CA GLU A 129 21.76 12.45 -19.25
C GLU A 129 21.66 10.92 -19.26
N LYS A 130 20.89 10.32 -18.33
CA LYS A 130 20.76 8.86 -18.20
C LYS A 130 19.45 8.38 -18.79
N LYS A 131 19.44 7.15 -19.31
CA LYS A 131 18.17 6.49 -19.66
C LYS A 131 17.44 6.11 -18.39
N VAL A 132 16.16 6.47 -18.33
CA VAL A 132 15.28 6.17 -17.19
C VAL A 132 14.30 5.10 -17.62
N HIS A 133 14.28 3.99 -16.88
CA HIS A 133 13.37 2.88 -17.07
C HIS A 133 12.41 2.79 -15.89
N ILE A 134 11.21 2.27 -16.11
CA ILE A 134 10.29 1.89 -15.05
C ILE A 134 9.85 0.44 -15.22
N THR A 135 9.88 -0.33 -14.13
CA THR A 135 9.69 -1.79 -14.22
C THR A 135 8.25 -2.20 -14.53
N ASN A 136 7.28 -1.30 -14.41
CA ASN A 136 5.84 -1.46 -14.60
C ASN A 136 5.21 -0.06 -14.74
N GLU A 137 3.88 0.03 -14.81
CA GLU A 137 3.18 1.27 -14.48
C GLU A 137 3.59 1.80 -13.10
N LEU A 138 3.77 3.11 -12.98
CA LEU A 138 4.10 3.75 -11.71
C LEU A 138 2.96 3.55 -10.70
N ILE A 139 1.75 3.79 -11.19
CA ILE A 139 0.45 3.58 -10.56
C ILE A 139 -0.56 3.19 -11.66
N HIS A 140 -1.71 2.61 -11.30
CA HIS A 140 -2.80 2.33 -12.24
C HIS A 140 -3.58 3.61 -12.57
N ASN A 141 -2.91 4.53 -13.27
CA ASN A 141 -3.50 5.76 -13.80
C ASN A 141 -2.85 6.06 -15.17
N PRO A 142 -3.61 6.03 -16.27
CA PRO A 142 -3.07 6.20 -17.61
C PRO A 142 -2.44 7.59 -17.81
N GLU A 143 -3.06 8.66 -17.30
CA GLU A 143 -2.55 10.03 -17.48
C GLU A 143 -1.18 10.22 -16.82
N VAL A 144 -0.98 9.66 -15.63
CA VAL A 144 0.33 9.68 -14.95
C VAL A 144 1.39 8.89 -15.71
N ASN A 145 1.03 7.73 -16.26
CA ASN A 145 1.97 6.92 -17.03
C ASN A 145 2.29 7.56 -18.40
N ASP A 146 1.30 8.15 -19.07
CA ASP A 146 1.47 8.89 -20.32
C ASP A 146 2.40 10.10 -20.11
N LYS A 147 2.27 10.78 -18.97
CA LYS A 147 3.18 11.87 -18.58
C LYS A 147 4.62 11.37 -18.43
N LEU A 148 4.86 10.25 -17.74
CA LEU A 148 6.21 9.65 -17.66
C LEU A 148 6.76 9.29 -19.04
N GLN A 149 5.94 8.74 -19.95
CA GLN A 149 6.37 8.46 -21.32
C GLN A 149 6.73 9.74 -22.08
N SER A 150 5.97 10.82 -21.89
CA SER A 150 6.28 12.13 -22.49
C SER A 150 7.58 12.75 -21.94
N MET A 151 8.01 12.31 -20.75
CA MET A 151 9.30 12.62 -20.14
C MET A 151 10.40 11.62 -20.54
N GLU A 152 10.18 10.83 -21.59
CA GLU A 152 11.11 9.84 -22.14
C GLU A 152 11.45 8.66 -21.20
N VAL A 153 10.60 8.37 -20.21
CA VAL A 153 10.74 7.17 -19.37
C VAL A 153 10.35 5.92 -20.15
N GLU A 154 11.25 4.95 -20.24
CA GLU A 154 11.05 3.68 -20.93
C GLU A 154 10.36 2.65 -20.01
N PHE A 155 9.18 2.16 -20.39
CA PHE A 155 8.47 1.13 -19.64
C PHE A 155 9.01 -0.26 -20.02
N VAL A 156 9.39 -1.05 -19.02
CA VAL A 156 9.88 -2.42 -19.24
C VAL A 156 8.74 -3.29 -19.80
N GLU A 157 9.03 -3.97 -20.90
CA GLU A 157 8.05 -4.84 -21.58
C GLU A 157 7.81 -6.13 -20.79
N LYS A 158 6.53 -6.52 -20.67
CA LYS A 158 6.14 -7.85 -20.19
C LYS A 158 6.37 -8.88 -21.29
N LYS A 159 7.06 -9.99 -20.97
CA LYS A 159 7.37 -11.09 -21.90
C LYS A 159 7.01 -12.43 -21.25
N GLY A 160 5.90 -13.02 -21.67
CA GLY A 160 5.33 -14.19 -20.99
C GLY A 160 4.92 -13.85 -19.56
N ASP A 161 5.34 -14.67 -18.59
CA ASP A 161 5.10 -14.45 -17.15
C ASP A 161 6.14 -13.52 -16.50
N GLY A 162 7.10 -13.00 -17.26
CA GLY A 162 8.22 -12.18 -16.77
C GLY A 162 8.34 -10.82 -17.44
N LYS A 163 9.44 -10.12 -17.13
CA LYS A 163 9.78 -8.78 -17.64
C LYS A 163 11.11 -8.82 -18.38
N ASP A 164 11.21 -8.06 -19.48
CA ASP A 164 12.42 -8.01 -20.30
C ASP A 164 13.35 -6.85 -19.87
N PHE A 165 14.31 -7.17 -19.00
CA PHE A 165 15.31 -6.21 -18.52
C PHE A 165 16.55 -6.07 -19.42
N SER A 166 16.55 -6.66 -20.62
CA SER A 166 17.72 -6.66 -21.51
C SER A 166 18.11 -5.28 -22.05
N LYS A 167 17.15 -4.34 -22.09
CA LYS A 167 17.38 -2.94 -22.52
C LYS A 167 18.06 -2.07 -21.45
N ILE A 168 18.10 -2.53 -20.20
CA ILE A 168 18.68 -1.78 -19.08
C ILE A 168 20.20 -1.95 -19.08
N GLY A 169 20.91 -0.88 -19.44
CA GLY A 169 22.36 -0.80 -19.49
C GLY A 169 23.01 -0.47 -18.13
N ASP A 170 24.34 -0.50 -18.09
CA ASP A 170 25.10 -0.08 -16.91
C ASP A 170 24.98 1.44 -16.72
N GLY A 171 24.73 1.86 -15.48
CA GLY A 171 24.58 3.27 -15.11
C GLY A 171 23.20 3.88 -15.37
N ASP A 172 22.31 3.17 -16.07
CA ASP A 172 20.91 3.57 -16.29
C ASP A 172 20.16 3.73 -14.96
N VAL A 173 19.03 4.44 -14.99
CA VAL A 173 18.14 4.63 -13.85
C VAL A 173 16.96 3.68 -13.97
N VAL A 174 16.60 2.99 -12.89
CA VAL A 174 15.44 2.11 -12.80
C VAL A 174 14.53 2.57 -11.67
N ILE A 175 13.33 3.01 -12.04
CA ILE A 175 12.25 3.37 -11.13
C ILE A 175 11.49 2.09 -10.74
N LEU A 176 11.39 1.82 -9.44
CA LEU A 176 10.50 0.80 -8.88
C LEU A 176 9.17 1.46 -8.54
N PRO A 177 8.01 0.91 -8.96
CA PRO A 177 6.71 1.58 -8.86
C PRO A 177 6.17 1.63 -7.42
N ALA A 178 5.03 2.30 -7.23
CA ALA A 178 4.38 2.43 -5.92
C ALA A 178 4.01 1.08 -5.29
N PHE A 179 3.70 0.08 -6.12
CA PHE A 179 3.39 -1.32 -5.74
C PHE A 179 4.63 -2.10 -5.26
N GLY A 180 5.82 -1.54 -5.49
CA GLY A 180 7.11 -2.09 -5.21
C GLY A 180 7.62 -3.08 -6.25
N ALA A 181 8.65 -3.82 -5.86
CA ALA A 181 9.36 -4.76 -6.72
C ALA A 181 9.58 -6.08 -5.99
N SER A 182 9.71 -7.15 -6.77
CA SER A 182 10.05 -8.48 -6.27
C SER A 182 11.49 -8.52 -5.73
N TYR A 183 11.75 -9.51 -4.87
CA TYR A 183 13.10 -9.80 -4.38
C TYR A 183 14.08 -10.04 -5.54
N GLU A 184 13.64 -10.79 -6.57
CA GLU A 184 14.43 -11.14 -7.74
C GLU A 184 14.79 -9.90 -8.57
N GLU A 185 13.85 -8.97 -8.76
CA GLU A 185 14.13 -7.68 -9.41
C GLU A 185 15.12 -6.85 -8.61
N MET A 186 14.92 -6.71 -7.29
CA MET A 186 15.85 -5.93 -6.45
C MET A 186 17.25 -6.52 -6.47
N LYS A 187 17.37 -7.86 -6.45
CA LYS A 187 18.66 -8.54 -6.55
C LYS A 187 19.31 -8.31 -7.92
N LEU A 188 18.55 -8.43 -9.00
CA LEU A 188 19.04 -8.17 -10.36
C LEU A 188 19.61 -6.75 -10.49
N PHE A 189 18.92 -5.74 -9.94
CA PHE A 189 19.36 -4.35 -10.01
C PHE A 189 20.47 -3.99 -9.02
N ASP A 190 20.67 -4.75 -7.94
CA ASP A 190 21.87 -4.60 -7.11
C ASP A 190 23.10 -5.22 -7.78
N GLU A 191 22.91 -6.30 -8.56
CA GLU A 191 23.96 -6.96 -9.34
C GLU A 191 24.32 -6.17 -10.61
N LYS A 192 23.36 -5.45 -11.19
CA LYS A 192 23.60 -4.45 -12.24
C LYS A 192 24.08 -3.15 -11.60
N ASN A 193 25.04 -2.46 -12.21
CA ASN A 193 25.51 -1.17 -11.71
C ASN A 193 24.56 -0.03 -12.15
N VAL A 194 23.28 -0.12 -11.78
CA VAL A 194 22.22 0.87 -12.12
C VAL A 194 21.87 1.74 -10.92
N GLU A 195 21.31 2.92 -11.17
CA GLU A 195 20.66 3.72 -10.13
C GLU A 195 19.24 3.20 -9.91
N VAL A 196 18.89 2.81 -8.70
CA VAL A 196 17.54 2.38 -8.36
C VAL A 196 16.82 3.53 -7.65
N VAL A 197 15.68 3.97 -8.19
CA VAL A 197 14.80 4.92 -7.51
C VAL A 197 13.56 4.17 -7.02
N ASP A 198 13.50 3.92 -5.71
CA ASP A 198 12.42 3.17 -5.07
C ASP A 198 11.26 4.09 -4.67
N THR A 199 10.20 4.07 -5.48
CA THR A 199 8.97 4.82 -5.21
C THR A 199 7.95 4.03 -4.41
N THR A 200 8.27 2.80 -3.96
CA THR A 200 7.37 1.92 -3.21
C THR A 200 6.67 2.67 -2.08
N CYS A 201 5.34 2.60 -2.08
CA CYS A 201 4.51 3.19 -1.06
C CYS A 201 4.90 2.66 0.33
N PRO A 202 5.12 3.52 1.34
CA PRO A 202 5.51 3.06 2.67
C PRO A 202 4.50 2.13 3.35
N TRP A 203 3.21 2.16 2.95
CA TRP A 203 2.22 1.18 3.38
C TRP A 203 2.49 -0.21 2.81
N VAL A 204 2.90 -0.32 1.55
CA VAL A 204 3.32 -1.60 0.94
C VAL A 204 4.55 -2.16 1.66
N SER A 205 5.54 -1.33 1.98
CA SER A 205 6.70 -1.77 2.77
C SER A 205 6.35 -2.22 4.19
N LYS A 206 5.23 -1.75 4.79
CA LYS A 206 4.74 -2.32 6.06
C LYS A 206 4.26 -3.75 5.86
N VAL A 207 3.59 -4.07 4.75
CA VAL A 207 3.21 -5.45 4.40
C VAL A 207 4.43 -6.35 4.32
N TRP A 208 5.51 -5.88 3.69
CA TRP A 208 6.77 -6.63 3.60
C TRP A 208 7.37 -6.92 4.98
N ASN A 209 7.33 -5.95 5.90
CA ASN A 209 7.78 -6.16 7.28
C ASN A 209 6.89 -7.15 8.05
N THR A 210 5.60 -7.20 7.72
CA THR A 210 4.66 -8.18 8.29
C THR A 210 5.01 -9.60 7.84
N VAL A 211 5.21 -9.82 6.54
CA VAL A 211 5.58 -11.17 6.03
C VAL A 211 6.97 -11.60 6.52
N ASP A 212 7.92 -10.68 6.66
CA ASP A 212 9.19 -10.98 7.33
C ASP A 212 9.00 -11.46 8.78
N THR A 213 7.99 -10.90 9.47
CA THR A 213 7.66 -11.27 10.85
C THR A 213 7.01 -12.65 10.91
N HIS A 214 6.20 -13.02 9.91
CA HIS A 214 5.66 -14.37 9.78
C HIS A 214 6.77 -15.40 9.64
N GLN A 215 7.70 -15.18 8.70
CA GLN A 215 8.84 -16.06 8.46
C GLN A 215 9.70 -16.23 9.72
N LYS A 216 10.05 -15.12 10.39
CA LYS A 216 10.83 -15.17 11.63
C LYS A 216 10.17 -16.02 12.73
N LYS A 217 8.83 -16.18 12.68
CA LYS A 217 8.06 -16.98 13.63
C LYS A 217 7.71 -18.38 13.11
N GLY A 218 8.15 -18.75 11.90
CA GLY A 218 7.79 -20.02 11.26
C GLY A 218 6.29 -20.11 10.97
N LEU A 219 5.68 -18.98 10.58
CA LEU A 219 4.29 -18.90 10.14
C LEU A 219 4.25 -18.88 8.61
N THR A 220 3.37 -19.67 8.03
CA THR A 220 2.97 -19.55 6.63
C THR A 220 2.16 -18.27 6.46
N SER A 221 2.52 -17.46 5.47
CA SER A 221 1.79 -16.23 5.20
C SER A 221 0.54 -16.50 4.37
N ILE A 222 -0.64 -16.23 4.93
CA ILE A 222 -1.86 -16.07 4.14
C ILE A 222 -1.89 -14.63 3.65
N ILE A 223 -1.90 -14.45 2.33
CA ILE A 223 -1.98 -13.14 1.69
C ILE A 223 -3.39 -12.93 1.15
N HIS A 224 -4.19 -12.10 1.81
CA HIS A 224 -5.46 -11.66 1.25
C HIS A 224 -5.20 -10.64 0.13
N GLY A 225 -5.41 -11.03 -1.11
CA GLY A 225 -5.03 -10.23 -2.28
C GLY A 225 -5.28 -10.96 -3.59
N LYS A 226 -5.01 -10.29 -4.71
CA LYS A 226 -5.10 -10.91 -6.03
C LYS A 226 -3.73 -11.47 -6.40
N TYR A 227 -3.58 -12.79 -6.53
CA TYR A 227 -2.25 -13.43 -6.73
C TYR A 227 -1.42 -12.84 -7.89
N ALA A 228 -2.07 -12.37 -8.95
CA ALA A 228 -1.43 -11.80 -10.14
C ALA A 228 -1.23 -10.26 -10.09
N HIS A 229 -1.72 -9.59 -9.04
CA HIS A 229 -1.55 -8.14 -8.89
C HIS A 229 -0.13 -7.80 -8.47
N GLU A 230 0.44 -6.74 -9.04
CA GLU A 230 1.84 -6.33 -8.88
C GLU A 230 2.28 -6.25 -7.41
N GLU A 231 1.46 -5.64 -6.55
CA GLU A 231 1.74 -5.55 -5.11
C GLU A 231 1.80 -6.94 -4.43
N THR A 232 0.91 -7.85 -4.82
CA THR A 232 0.86 -9.21 -4.26
C THR A 232 2.02 -10.05 -4.76
N VAL A 233 2.40 -9.93 -6.04
CA VAL A 233 3.58 -10.58 -6.61
C VAL A 233 4.85 -10.09 -5.91
N ALA A 234 5.01 -8.77 -5.73
CA ALA A 234 6.14 -8.21 -4.99
C ALA A 234 6.15 -8.73 -3.54
N THR A 235 5.01 -8.69 -2.85
CA THR A 235 4.92 -9.13 -1.45
C THR A 235 5.23 -10.62 -1.28
N THR A 236 4.66 -11.48 -2.11
CA THR A 236 4.86 -12.94 -2.05
C THR A 236 6.29 -13.35 -2.41
N SER A 237 6.99 -12.58 -3.26
CA SER A 237 8.41 -12.82 -3.53
C SER A 237 9.30 -12.72 -2.28
N PHE A 238 8.87 -11.96 -1.26
CA PHE A 238 9.59 -11.87 0.02
C PHE A 238 9.23 -13.01 0.98
N CYS A 239 8.17 -13.77 0.72
CA CYS A 239 7.76 -14.91 1.54
C CYS A 239 8.65 -16.15 1.29
N GLU A 240 8.63 -17.07 2.27
CA GLU A 240 9.17 -18.43 2.15
C GLU A 240 7.99 -19.35 1.89
N ASP A 241 7.12 -19.49 2.90
CA ASP A 241 5.85 -20.22 2.77
C ASP A 241 4.68 -19.24 2.66
N TYR A 242 3.86 -19.38 1.61
CA TYR A 242 2.65 -18.59 1.47
C TYR A 242 1.53 -19.29 0.71
N ILE A 243 0.32 -18.81 0.96
CA ILE A 243 -0.86 -19.01 0.12
C ILE A 243 -1.61 -17.68 -0.01
N CYS A 244 -2.04 -17.35 -1.21
CA CYS A 244 -2.83 -16.16 -1.51
C CYS A 244 -4.31 -16.55 -1.67
N VAL A 245 -5.19 -15.79 -1.00
CA VAL A 245 -6.64 -15.95 -1.09
C VAL A 245 -7.25 -14.64 -1.57
N LYS A 246 -8.12 -14.71 -2.58
CA LYS A 246 -8.70 -13.53 -3.23
C LYS A 246 -9.88 -12.93 -2.48
N ASN A 247 -10.67 -13.77 -1.81
CA ASN A 247 -11.97 -13.39 -1.26
C ASN A 247 -12.38 -14.35 -0.13
N MET A 248 -13.55 -14.10 0.47
CA MET A 248 -14.10 -14.93 1.54
C MET A 248 -14.24 -16.41 1.14
N LYS A 249 -14.70 -16.71 -0.08
CA LYS A 249 -14.92 -18.09 -0.53
C LYS A 249 -13.61 -18.90 -0.54
N GLU A 250 -12.53 -18.31 -1.05
CA GLU A 250 -11.22 -18.95 -1.04
C GLU A 250 -10.68 -19.09 0.40
N ALA A 251 -10.89 -18.09 1.25
CA ALA A 251 -10.51 -18.18 2.67
C ALA A 251 -11.29 -19.30 3.41
N GLU A 252 -12.57 -19.49 3.11
CA GLU A 252 -13.39 -20.59 3.63
C GLU A 252 -12.86 -21.96 3.17
N MET A 253 -12.41 -22.09 1.92
CA MET A 253 -11.78 -23.33 1.44
C MET A 253 -10.50 -23.66 2.22
N VAL A 254 -9.64 -22.66 2.47
CA VAL A 254 -8.42 -22.84 3.28
C VAL A 254 -8.79 -23.18 4.73
N ALA A 255 -9.77 -22.48 5.32
CA ALA A 255 -10.21 -22.73 6.69
C ALA A 255 -10.83 -24.13 6.88
N ASP A 256 -11.61 -24.61 5.90
CA ASP A 256 -12.16 -25.96 5.91
C ASP A 256 -11.06 -27.01 5.84
N TYR A 257 -10.09 -26.83 4.94
CA TYR A 257 -8.93 -27.72 4.83
C TYR A 257 -8.12 -27.77 6.13
N ILE A 258 -7.90 -26.61 6.79
CA ILE A 258 -7.21 -26.55 8.09
C ILE A 258 -7.88 -27.46 9.13
N LEU A 259 -9.22 -27.46 9.18
CA LEU A 259 -10.00 -28.16 10.20
C LEU A 259 -10.21 -29.64 9.89
N ASN A 260 -10.47 -29.96 8.63
CA ASN A 260 -11.00 -31.25 8.21
C ASN A 260 -10.02 -32.03 7.32
N GLY A 261 -8.93 -31.42 6.88
CA GLY A 261 -8.12 -31.92 5.77
C GLY A 261 -8.92 -31.88 4.46
N GLY A 262 -8.48 -32.65 3.47
CA GLY A 262 -9.21 -32.75 2.21
C GLY A 262 -8.43 -33.52 1.16
N ASP A 263 -8.89 -33.37 -0.08
CA ASP A 263 -8.18 -33.81 -1.27
C ASP A 263 -7.07 -32.77 -1.57
N LYS A 264 -5.82 -33.16 -1.31
CA LYS A 264 -4.64 -32.31 -1.48
C LYS A 264 -4.44 -31.98 -2.95
N GLU A 265 -4.61 -32.95 -3.84
CA GLU A 265 -4.44 -32.76 -5.27
C GLU A 265 -5.43 -31.72 -5.81
N ALA A 266 -6.71 -31.81 -5.44
CA ALA A 266 -7.73 -30.85 -5.82
C ALA A 266 -7.48 -29.45 -5.22
N PHE A 267 -7.00 -29.39 -3.97
CA PHE A 267 -6.63 -28.13 -3.33
C PHE A 267 -5.48 -27.44 -4.08
N MET A 268 -4.44 -28.20 -4.44
CA MET A 268 -3.28 -27.70 -5.17
C MET A 268 -3.59 -27.38 -6.63
N GLU A 269 -4.52 -28.08 -7.27
CA GLU A 269 -5.03 -27.71 -8.60
C GLU A 269 -5.66 -26.32 -8.58
N TYR A 270 -6.43 -26.01 -7.53
CA TYR A 270 -7.08 -24.71 -7.39
C TYR A 270 -6.09 -23.59 -7.00
N PHE A 271 -5.25 -23.82 -6.00
CA PHE A 271 -4.36 -22.80 -5.43
C PHE A 271 -2.95 -22.77 -5.99
N GLY A 272 -2.56 -23.68 -6.89
CA GLY A 272 -1.15 -23.89 -7.26
C GLY A 272 -0.42 -22.66 -7.83
N LYS A 273 -1.15 -21.69 -8.43
CA LYS A 273 -0.58 -20.41 -8.88
C LYS A 273 -0.48 -19.34 -7.78
N ALA A 274 -1.14 -19.58 -6.66
CA ALA A 274 -1.31 -18.67 -5.54
C ALA A 274 -0.53 -19.15 -4.29
N THR A 275 0.32 -20.16 -4.40
CA THR A 275 1.12 -20.71 -3.29
C THR A 275 2.61 -20.60 -3.57
N SER A 276 3.44 -20.71 -2.53
CA SER A 276 4.88 -20.87 -2.68
C SER A 276 5.25 -22.18 -3.39
N GLU A 277 6.47 -22.25 -3.92
CA GLU A 277 7.02 -23.50 -4.44
C GLU A 277 7.13 -24.55 -3.33
N GLY A 278 6.71 -25.78 -3.59
CA GLY A 278 6.74 -26.87 -2.61
C GLY A 278 5.69 -26.76 -1.50
N PHE A 279 4.70 -25.88 -1.65
CA PHE A 279 3.64 -25.71 -0.67
C PHE A 279 2.88 -27.02 -0.40
N ASP A 280 2.75 -27.37 0.87
CA ASP A 280 2.05 -28.56 1.33
C ASP A 280 0.96 -28.17 2.35
N PRO A 281 -0.34 -28.19 1.96
CA PRO A 281 -1.41 -27.75 2.84
C PRO A 281 -1.56 -28.63 4.09
N ASP A 282 -1.06 -29.88 4.08
CA ASP A 282 -1.13 -30.80 5.21
C ASP A 282 -0.18 -30.42 6.34
N THR A 283 0.93 -29.75 6.01
CA THR A 283 1.99 -29.42 6.99
C THR A 283 2.18 -27.93 7.18
N MET A 284 1.87 -27.11 6.17
CA MET A 284 2.17 -25.68 6.16
C MET A 284 1.00 -24.82 6.68
N LEU A 285 -0.19 -25.38 6.94
CA LEU A 285 -1.33 -24.60 7.43
C LEU A 285 -1.55 -24.68 8.95
N ASP A 286 -0.62 -25.29 9.69
CA ASP A 286 -0.72 -25.39 11.16
C ASP A 286 -0.38 -24.09 11.88
N LYS A 287 0.46 -23.24 11.28
CA LYS A 287 0.85 -21.94 11.83
C LYS A 287 0.74 -20.91 10.74
N ILE A 288 -0.22 -19.99 10.87
CA ILE A 288 -0.55 -19.03 9.81
C ILE A 288 -0.46 -17.58 10.31
N GLY A 289 0.01 -16.70 9.42
CA GLY A 289 0.01 -15.26 9.61
C GLY A 289 -0.78 -14.57 8.49
N LEU A 290 -1.73 -13.69 8.82
CA LEU A 290 -2.50 -12.95 7.83
C LEU A 290 -1.85 -11.59 7.51
N ALA A 291 -1.57 -11.37 6.23
CA ALA A 291 -1.24 -10.08 5.65
C ALA A 291 -2.15 -9.81 4.45
N ASN A 292 -2.30 -8.56 4.07
CA ASN A 292 -3.27 -8.14 3.07
C ASN A 292 -2.63 -7.18 2.07
N GLN A 293 -3.01 -7.32 0.80
CA GLN A 293 -2.82 -6.28 -0.19
C GLN A 293 -3.50 -4.99 0.27
N THR A 294 -2.81 -3.86 0.18
CA THR A 294 -3.19 -2.59 0.83
C THR A 294 -4.53 -2.02 0.37
N THR A 295 -4.98 -2.41 -0.85
CA THR A 295 -6.17 -1.89 -1.52
C THR A 295 -7.37 -2.84 -1.49
N MET A 296 -7.35 -3.90 -0.68
CA MET A 296 -8.48 -4.84 -0.56
C MET A 296 -9.69 -4.21 0.17
N TYR A 297 -10.87 -4.81 -0.01
CA TYR A 297 -12.08 -4.37 0.69
C TYR A 297 -11.95 -4.61 2.20
N LYS A 298 -12.11 -3.56 3.00
CA LYS A 298 -11.76 -3.62 4.43
C LYS A 298 -12.70 -4.51 5.24
N ALA A 299 -13.99 -4.47 4.96
CA ALA A 299 -14.96 -5.29 5.69
C ALA A 299 -14.74 -6.79 5.43
N GLU A 300 -14.49 -7.17 4.18
CA GLU A 300 -14.15 -8.55 3.83
C GLU A 300 -12.82 -8.97 4.46
N THR A 301 -11.79 -8.12 4.42
CA THR A 301 -10.49 -8.37 5.07
C THR A 301 -10.64 -8.69 6.57
N ARG A 302 -11.41 -7.88 7.29
CA ARG A 302 -11.71 -8.12 8.72
C ARG A 302 -12.45 -9.43 8.94
N ALA A 303 -13.41 -9.75 8.06
CA ALA A 303 -14.17 -10.99 8.16
C ALA A 303 -13.27 -12.22 7.93
N ILE A 304 -12.33 -12.14 6.98
CA ILE A 304 -11.33 -13.20 6.72
C ILE A 304 -10.40 -13.39 7.92
N GLY A 305 -9.92 -12.30 8.55
CA GLY A 305 -9.14 -12.40 9.80
C GLY A 305 -9.91 -13.09 10.92
N GLN A 306 -11.17 -12.73 11.11
CA GLN A 306 -12.04 -13.40 12.09
C GLN A 306 -12.27 -14.89 11.76
N LEU A 307 -12.43 -15.23 10.48
CA LEU A 307 -12.57 -16.61 10.04
C LEU A 307 -11.33 -17.42 10.41
N PHE A 308 -10.13 -16.97 10.05
CA PHE A 308 -8.90 -17.69 10.36
C PHE A 308 -8.64 -17.75 11.87
N GLN A 309 -8.86 -16.66 12.60
CA GLN A 309 -8.74 -16.68 14.06
C GLN A 309 -9.64 -17.74 14.70
N LYS A 310 -10.93 -17.80 14.31
CA LYS A 310 -11.88 -18.81 14.81
C LYS A 310 -11.47 -20.23 14.41
N THR A 311 -10.97 -20.39 13.18
CA THR A 311 -10.48 -21.66 12.64
C THR A 311 -9.32 -22.19 13.49
N MET A 312 -8.32 -21.34 13.77
CA MET A 312 -7.16 -21.73 14.58
C MET A 312 -7.55 -22.00 16.05
N ILE A 313 -8.50 -21.25 16.62
CA ILE A 313 -9.05 -21.55 17.97
C ILE A 313 -9.76 -22.90 17.98
N LYS A 314 -10.51 -23.23 16.93
CA LYS A 314 -11.23 -24.51 16.84
C LYS A 314 -10.27 -25.69 16.71
N LYS A 315 -9.15 -25.54 15.97
CA LYS A 315 -8.14 -26.58 15.78
C LYS A 315 -7.24 -26.79 17.01
N PHE A 316 -6.68 -25.71 17.55
CA PHE A 316 -5.63 -25.77 18.58
C PHE A 316 -6.11 -25.35 19.98
N GLY A 317 -7.35 -24.89 20.11
CA GLY A 317 -7.90 -24.39 21.36
C GLY A 317 -7.53 -22.93 21.64
N PRO A 318 -8.22 -22.29 22.60
CA PRO A 318 -8.05 -20.86 22.90
C PRO A 318 -6.74 -20.52 23.61
N VAL A 319 -6.04 -21.52 24.19
CA VAL A 319 -4.76 -21.32 24.90
C VAL A 319 -3.62 -21.20 23.91
N ASP A 320 -3.57 -22.11 22.93
CA ASP A 320 -2.43 -22.24 22.02
C ASP A 320 -2.58 -21.41 20.74
N VAL A 321 -3.76 -20.82 20.45
CA VAL A 321 -3.97 -20.00 19.24
C VAL A 321 -2.88 -18.95 18.99
N LYS A 322 -2.28 -18.36 20.03
CA LYS A 322 -1.26 -17.31 19.90
C LYS A 322 0.06 -17.79 19.29
N SER A 323 0.36 -19.09 19.34
CA SER A 323 1.53 -19.68 18.68
C SER A 323 1.23 -20.17 17.26
N HIS A 324 -0.05 -20.18 16.87
CA HIS A 324 -0.55 -20.71 15.61
C HIS A 324 -1.18 -19.64 14.69
N TYR A 325 -1.56 -18.48 15.23
CA TYR A 325 -2.20 -17.40 14.48
C TYR A 325 -1.57 -16.05 14.78
N MET A 326 -1.36 -15.27 13.73
CA MET A 326 -0.96 -13.88 13.80
C MET A 326 -1.69 -13.08 12.73
N GLU A 327 -2.08 -11.85 13.04
CA GLU A 327 -2.74 -10.96 12.09
C GLU A 327 -2.24 -9.55 12.30
N PHE A 328 -2.05 -8.84 11.20
CA PHE A 328 -1.85 -7.40 11.20
C PHE A 328 -2.79 -6.78 10.16
N ASP A 329 -3.52 -5.73 10.54
CA ASP A 329 -4.24 -4.91 9.57
C ASP A 329 -3.20 -4.17 8.72
N THR A 330 -3.13 -4.53 7.45
CA THR A 330 -2.21 -3.95 6.47
C THR A 330 -2.94 -3.19 5.37
N ILE A 331 -4.27 -3.04 5.48
CA ILE A 331 -5.03 -2.13 4.61
C ILE A 331 -4.57 -0.71 4.89
N CYS A 332 -4.30 0.07 3.84
CA CYS A 332 -3.84 1.44 4.04
C CYS A 332 -5.01 2.38 4.40
N ASP A 333 -4.71 3.41 5.19
CA ASP A 333 -5.72 4.37 5.66
C ASP A 333 -6.48 5.01 4.50
N ALA A 334 -5.77 5.37 3.43
CA ALA A 334 -6.32 5.97 2.22
C ALA A 334 -7.38 5.09 1.53
N THR A 335 -7.19 3.77 1.54
CA THR A 335 -8.16 2.80 1.02
C THR A 335 -9.40 2.76 1.91
N GLN A 336 -9.22 2.75 3.23
CA GLN A 336 -10.34 2.78 4.16
C GLN A 336 -11.15 4.07 4.01
N GLU A 337 -10.50 5.23 4.07
CA GLU A 337 -11.16 6.55 4.02
C GLU A 337 -12.00 6.70 2.74
N ARG A 338 -11.48 6.28 1.59
CA ARG A 338 -12.22 6.31 0.31
C ARG A 338 -13.39 5.33 0.29
N GLN A 339 -13.24 4.13 0.86
CA GLN A 339 -14.36 3.19 1.00
C GLN A 339 -15.45 3.77 1.91
N ASP A 340 -15.07 4.32 3.05
CA ASP A 340 -15.99 4.92 4.03
C ASP A 340 -16.72 6.13 3.42
N ALA A 341 -16.03 6.98 2.66
CA ALA A 341 -16.64 8.14 1.98
C ALA A 341 -17.65 7.75 0.88
N VAL A 342 -17.36 6.71 0.10
CA VAL A 342 -18.32 6.18 -0.89
C VAL A 342 -19.52 5.52 -0.20
N ILE A 343 -19.28 4.77 0.88
CA ILE A 343 -20.36 4.17 1.67
C ILE A 343 -21.29 5.25 2.21
N GLU A 344 -20.76 6.34 2.78
CA GLU A 344 -21.57 7.47 3.27
C GLU A 344 -22.49 8.04 2.18
N LEU A 345 -21.98 8.20 0.94
CA LEU A 345 -22.80 8.64 -0.19
C LEU A 345 -23.89 7.63 -0.53
N THR A 346 -23.56 6.33 -0.58
CA THR A 346 -24.52 5.28 -0.94
C THR A 346 -25.62 5.10 0.11
N GLU A 347 -25.29 5.15 1.40
CA GLU A 347 -26.27 5.01 2.50
C GLU A 347 -27.24 6.20 2.57
N ASN A 348 -26.82 7.37 2.08
CA ASN A 348 -27.65 8.57 2.00
C ASN A 348 -28.23 8.81 0.60
N SER A 349 -28.09 7.86 -0.34
CA SER A 349 -28.45 8.05 -1.76
C SER A 349 -29.88 8.56 -1.97
N GLU A 350 -30.88 7.98 -1.30
CA GLU A 350 -32.29 8.44 -1.39
C GLU A 350 -32.48 9.87 -0.87
N LYS A 351 -31.84 10.20 0.26
CA LYS A 351 -31.92 11.53 0.88
C LYS A 351 -31.24 12.60 0.03
N LEU A 352 -30.13 12.23 -0.61
CA LEU A 352 -29.36 13.11 -1.49
C LEU A 352 -29.96 13.19 -2.90
N GLY A 353 -30.82 12.24 -3.27
CA GLY A 353 -31.36 12.12 -4.63
C GLY A 353 -30.29 11.71 -5.63
N LEU A 354 -29.40 10.76 -5.27
CA LEU A 354 -28.34 10.28 -6.17
C LEU A 354 -28.92 9.34 -7.23
N ASP A 355 -28.74 9.68 -8.50
CA ASP A 355 -29.13 8.84 -9.64
C ASP A 355 -28.08 7.77 -9.97
N PHE A 356 -26.79 8.09 -9.81
CA PHE A 356 -25.66 7.19 -10.05
C PHE A 356 -24.40 7.69 -9.32
N ILE A 357 -23.36 6.84 -9.27
CA ILE A 357 -22.03 7.18 -8.76
C ILE A 357 -21.01 7.00 -9.89
N LEU A 358 -20.18 8.02 -10.10
CA LEU A 358 -19.04 7.97 -11.02
C LEU A 358 -17.75 7.84 -10.21
N VAL A 359 -16.98 6.78 -10.45
CA VAL A 359 -15.65 6.59 -9.86
C VAL A 359 -14.61 6.84 -10.95
N ILE A 360 -13.72 7.81 -10.73
CA ILE A 360 -12.65 8.15 -11.66
C ILE A 360 -11.36 7.43 -11.22
N GLY A 361 -10.74 6.66 -12.13
CA GLY A 361 -9.51 5.91 -11.88
C GLY A 361 -9.01 5.19 -13.14
N GLY A 362 -7.78 4.65 -13.09
CA GLY A 362 -7.23 3.82 -14.16
C GLY A 362 -7.77 2.39 -14.15
N TRP A 363 -7.40 1.61 -15.17
CA TRP A 363 -7.92 0.26 -15.45
C TRP A 363 -6.98 -0.86 -15.00
#